data_AF-A0A7V9BIH9-F1
#
_entry.id   AF-A0A7V9BIH9-F1
#
_cell.length_a   1.000
_cell.length_b   1.000
_cell.length_c   1.000
_cell.angle_alpha   90.00
_cell.angle_beta   90.00
_cell.angle_gamma   90.00
#
_symmetry.space_group_name_H-M   'P 1'
#
loop_
_entity.id
_entity.type
_entity.pdbx_description
1 polymer ?
#
loop_
_entity_poly.entity_id
_entity_poly.type
_entity_poly.pdbx_seq_one_letter_code
_entity_poly.pdbx_strand_id
1 'polypeptide(L)'
;MTLMTCSSVRRRLQGFHDRELPVRELIDVEVHVAACPPCAGDLREFESLGEALRLGAVPGPADDWTGLQPGVISRMRAEQNESWAARTQRFIDDVHLVWIGLASATATIVLTGSILSIVQAVPGRADSLAGVFAMLSAPSGSDLNPASLDGRGLNKGPTPVMVPTVPQDGVVYATLENSTIPDDVVVPLSVKVTKEGRVEGLEMLDSSANPVQVQNLMDALSGGRLEPAQHGGSPVAVNLVWLLANTTVKPGKT
;
A
#
# COMPACT_ATOMS: atom_id res chain seq x y z
N MET A 1 49.73 -32.22 23.70
CA MET A 1 49.20 -31.66 24.97
C MET A 1 50.23 -31.89 26.04
N THR A 2 50.96 -30.85 26.41
CA THR A 2 51.91 -30.88 27.51
C THR A 2 51.13 -30.95 28.82
N LEU A 3 51.26 -32.05 29.56
CA LEU A 3 50.60 -32.20 30.86
C LEU A 3 51.23 -31.23 31.86
N MET A 4 50.60 -30.08 32.08
CA MET A 4 51.00 -29.17 33.15
C MET A 4 50.64 -29.76 34.52
N THR A 5 51.59 -29.68 35.46
CA THR A 5 51.36 -30.08 36.85
C THR A 5 50.62 -28.97 37.60
N CYS A 6 49.86 -29.33 38.64
CA CYS A 6 49.13 -28.34 39.45
C CYS A 6 50.05 -27.28 40.07
N SER A 7 51.29 -27.63 40.44
CA SER A 7 52.28 -26.67 40.96
C SER A 7 52.80 -25.70 39.90
N SER A 8 52.81 -26.10 38.63
CA SER A 8 53.14 -25.25 37.49
C SER A 8 52.01 -24.27 37.19
N VAL A 9 50.76 -24.74 37.26
CA VAL A 9 49.56 -23.94 37.06
C VAL A 9 49.34 -22.94 38.18
N ARG A 10 49.47 -23.36 39.44
CA ARG A 10 49.32 -22.47 40.62
C ARG A 10 50.28 -21.28 40.58
N ARG A 11 51.52 -21.48 40.09
CA ARG A 11 52.50 -20.39 39.92
C ARG A 11 52.14 -19.41 38.80
N ARG A 12 51.31 -19.82 37.84
CA ARG A 12 50.87 -18.99 36.69
C ARG A 12 49.47 -18.42 36.89
N LEU A 13 48.77 -18.83 37.94
CA LEU A 13 47.35 -18.58 38.11
C LEU A 13 47.04 -17.08 38.28
N GLN A 14 47.93 -16.33 38.93
CA GLN A 14 47.85 -14.86 39.01
C GLN A 14 47.98 -14.20 37.63
N GLY A 15 49.03 -14.53 36.86
CA GLY A 15 49.19 -14.00 35.50
C GLY A 15 48.06 -14.43 34.55
N PHE A 16 47.45 -15.59 34.79
CA PHE A 16 46.26 -16.04 34.06
C PHE A 16 45.04 -15.15 34.40
N HIS A 17 44.80 -14.88 35.68
CA HIS A 17 43.72 -13.99 36.13
C HIS A 17 43.85 -12.59 35.50
N ASP A 18 45.06 -12.05 35.47
CA ASP A 18 45.34 -10.72 34.92
C ASP A 18 45.51 -10.71 33.38
N ARG A 19 45.39 -11.89 32.73
CA ARG A 19 45.59 -12.12 31.29
C ARG A 19 46.96 -11.67 30.77
N GLU A 20 47.98 -11.74 31.61
CA GLU A 20 49.35 -11.34 31.28
C GLU A 20 50.19 -12.49 30.71
N LEU A 21 49.68 -13.72 30.71
CA LEU A 21 50.39 -14.86 30.12
C LEU A 21 50.35 -14.83 28.58
N PRO A 22 51.38 -15.39 27.91
CA PRO A 22 51.32 -15.65 26.47
C PRO A 22 50.10 -16.50 26.12
N VAL A 23 49.48 -16.26 24.96
CA VAL A 23 48.22 -16.92 24.53
C VAL A 23 48.27 -18.44 24.64
N ARG A 24 49.41 -19.08 24.33
CA ARG A 24 49.57 -20.53 24.47
C ARG A 24 49.48 -20.98 25.93
N GLU A 25 50.09 -20.24 26.84
CA GLU A 25 50.05 -20.56 28.28
C GLU A 25 48.67 -20.28 28.87
N LEU A 26 47.94 -19.27 28.38
CA LEU A 26 46.54 -19.05 28.75
C LEU A 26 45.68 -20.28 28.43
N ILE A 27 45.78 -20.79 27.20
CA ILE A 27 45.01 -21.98 26.77
C ILE A 27 45.38 -23.20 27.61
N ASP A 28 46.67 -23.44 27.84
CA ASP A 28 47.11 -24.59 28.62
C ASP A 28 46.64 -24.52 30.09
N VAL A 29 46.67 -23.32 30.70
CA VAL A 29 46.17 -23.09 32.06
C VAL A 29 44.65 -23.22 32.11
N GLU A 30 43.92 -22.66 31.15
CA GLU A 30 42.46 -22.75 31.05
C GLU A 30 41.98 -24.20 30.97
N VAL A 31 42.60 -25.00 30.08
CA VAL A 31 42.30 -26.43 29.94
C VAL A 31 42.56 -27.17 31.25
N HIS A 32 43.66 -26.87 31.96
CA HIS A 32 43.95 -27.51 33.24
C HIS A 32 42.96 -27.11 34.35
N VAL A 33 42.66 -25.82 34.48
CA VAL A 33 41.73 -25.29 35.49
C VAL A 33 40.33 -25.89 35.29
N ALA A 34 39.88 -26.02 34.04
CA ALA A 34 38.61 -26.66 33.71
C ALA A 34 38.55 -28.14 34.14
N ALA A 35 39.68 -28.85 34.09
CA ALA A 35 39.76 -30.27 34.44
C ALA A 35 40.13 -30.54 35.92
N CYS A 36 40.62 -29.55 36.65
CA CYS A 36 41.23 -29.72 37.97
C CYS A 36 40.50 -28.86 39.04
N PRO A 37 39.57 -29.46 39.83
CA PRO A 37 38.82 -28.74 40.86
C PRO A 37 39.63 -27.92 41.87
N PRO A 38 40.80 -28.36 42.39
CA PRO A 38 41.56 -27.55 43.34
C PRO A 38 42.12 -26.28 42.69
N CYS A 39 42.62 -26.33 41.46
CA CYS A 39 43.10 -25.13 40.76
C CYS A 39 41.95 -24.17 40.41
N ALA A 40 40.76 -24.69 40.10
CA ALA A 40 39.56 -23.86 39.94
C ALA A 40 39.06 -23.25 41.26
N GLY A 41 39.34 -23.89 42.40
CA GLY A 41 39.15 -23.31 43.73
C GLY A 41 40.05 -22.10 43.95
N ASP A 42 41.36 -22.29 43.73
CA ASP A 42 42.37 -21.23 43.87
C ASP A 42 42.04 -20.01 42.96
N LEU A 43 41.56 -20.24 41.72
CA LEU A 43 41.15 -19.14 40.83
C LEU A 43 39.95 -18.35 41.35
N ARG A 44 38.91 -19.05 41.83
CA ARG A 44 37.74 -18.39 42.41
C ARG A 44 38.08 -17.57 43.65
N GLU A 45 39.10 -17.99 44.41
CA GLU A 45 39.60 -17.21 45.55
C GLU A 45 40.17 -15.87 45.08
N PHE A 46 41.01 -15.86 44.04
CA PHE A 46 41.50 -14.61 43.44
C PHE A 46 40.37 -13.71 42.92
N GLU A 47 39.40 -14.28 42.21
CA GLU A 47 38.23 -13.55 41.71
C GLU A 47 37.41 -12.93 42.84
N SER A 48 37.17 -13.69 43.92
CA SER A 48 36.43 -13.23 45.10
C SER A 48 37.16 -12.11 45.84
N LEU A 49 38.48 -12.20 45.95
CA LEU A 49 39.31 -11.16 46.54
C LEU A 49 39.29 -9.89 45.68
N GLY A 50 39.40 -10.04 44.36
CA GLY A 50 39.30 -8.93 43.41
C GLY A 50 37.94 -8.22 43.50
N GLU A 51 36.86 -8.99 43.62
CA GLU A 51 35.51 -8.44 43.80
C GLU A 51 35.35 -7.71 45.13
N ALA A 52 35.84 -8.28 46.23
CA ALA A 52 35.84 -7.62 47.53
C ALA A 52 36.62 -6.30 47.51
N LEU A 53 37.77 -6.26 46.82
CA LEU A 53 38.55 -5.04 46.63
C LEU A 53 37.81 -4.00 45.78
N ARG A 54 37.13 -4.42 44.69
CA ARG A 54 36.33 -3.51 43.86
C ARG A 54 35.13 -2.94 44.60
N LEU A 55 34.47 -3.74 45.43
CA LEU A 55 33.36 -3.29 46.28
C LEU A 55 33.83 -2.32 47.37
N GLY A 56 35.04 -2.53 47.91
CA GLY A 56 35.66 -1.64 48.89
C GLY A 56 36.31 -0.39 48.29
N ALA A 57 36.64 -0.41 46.99
CA ALA A 57 37.23 0.73 46.30
C ALA A 57 36.17 1.83 46.13
N VAL A 58 36.51 3.04 46.60
CA VAL A 58 35.70 4.22 46.32
C VAL A 58 35.73 4.45 44.82
N PRO A 59 34.57 4.57 44.13
CA PRO A 59 34.56 4.90 42.72
C PRO A 59 35.34 6.20 42.51
N GLY A 60 36.35 6.13 41.66
CA GLY A 60 37.14 7.31 41.30
C GLY A 60 36.24 8.40 40.71
N PRO A 61 36.50 9.69 40.95
CA PRO A 61 35.74 10.75 40.32
C PRO A 61 35.88 10.61 38.80
N ALA A 62 34.76 10.58 38.08
CA ALA A 62 34.75 10.34 36.63
C ALA A 62 35.64 11.30 35.82
N ASP A 63 35.95 12.47 36.40
CA ASP A 63 36.71 13.55 35.77
C ASP A 63 38.03 13.89 36.46
N ASP A 64 38.36 13.26 37.59
CA ASP A 64 39.59 13.56 38.32
C ASP A 64 40.73 12.62 37.88
N TRP A 65 41.39 13.05 36.80
CA TRP A 65 42.57 12.39 36.25
C TRP A 65 43.87 12.90 36.87
N THR A 66 43.81 13.66 37.98
CA THR A 66 45.01 14.24 38.58
C THR A 66 45.93 13.15 39.11
N GLY A 67 47.21 13.21 38.70
CA GLY A 67 48.23 12.23 39.09
C GLY A 67 48.44 11.05 38.12
N LEU A 68 47.59 10.88 37.11
CA LEU A 68 47.83 9.90 36.05
C LEU A 68 48.81 10.45 35.00
N GLN A 69 49.62 9.56 34.42
CA GLN A 69 50.56 9.93 33.36
C GLN A 69 49.80 10.52 32.16
N PRO A 70 50.23 11.68 31.59
CA PRO A 70 49.50 12.36 30.51
C PRO A 70 49.18 11.48 29.30
N GLY A 71 50.01 10.48 29.00
CA GLY A 71 49.78 9.52 27.92
C GLY A 71 48.61 8.56 28.15
N VAL A 72 48.31 8.21 29.41
CA VAL A 72 47.16 7.38 29.75
C VAL A 72 45.88 8.21 29.63
N ILE A 73 45.93 9.46 30.11
CA ILE A 73 44.81 10.41 30.01
C ILE A 73 44.44 10.66 28.54
N SER A 74 45.44 10.84 27.66
CA SER A 74 45.17 11.08 26.24
C SER A 74 44.57 9.85 25.55
N ARG A 75 45.06 8.64 25.84
CA ARG A 75 44.52 7.40 25.28
C ARG A 75 43.10 7.13 25.78
N MET A 76 42.84 7.29 27.08
CA MET A 76 41.51 7.09 27.66
C MET A 76 40.49 8.08 27.11
N ARG A 77 40.87 9.35 26.93
CA ARG A 77 40.00 10.35 26.27
C ARG A 77 39.76 10.02 24.81
N ALA A 78 40.76 9.49 24.09
CA ALA A 78 40.58 9.05 22.72
C ALA A 78 39.60 7.88 22.62
N GLU A 79 39.75 6.86 23.47
CA GLU A 79 38.84 5.70 23.52
C GLU A 79 37.41 6.10 23.94
N GLN A 80 37.24 6.97 24.92
CA GLN A 80 35.92 7.50 25.27
C GLN A 80 35.29 8.28 24.12
N ASN A 81 36.05 9.07 23.38
CA ASN A 81 35.56 9.83 22.24
C ASN A 81 35.22 8.96 21.02
N GLU A 82 35.85 7.80 20.87
CA GLU A 82 35.54 6.81 19.83
C GLU A 82 34.48 5.78 20.25
N SER A 83 34.20 5.67 21.56
CA SER A 83 33.22 4.72 22.07
C SER A 83 31.84 4.97 21.47
N TRP A 84 31.19 3.88 21.04
CA TRP A 84 29.87 3.92 20.41
C TRP A 84 28.80 4.56 21.31
N ALA A 85 28.98 4.47 22.63
CA ALA A 85 28.15 5.13 23.64
C ALA A 85 28.20 6.67 23.53
N ALA A 86 29.39 7.26 23.35
CA ALA A 86 29.51 8.70 23.14
C ALA A 86 28.88 9.17 21.82
N ARG A 87 28.91 8.32 20.78
CA ARG A 87 28.27 8.60 19.50
C ARG A 87 26.74 8.54 19.60
N THR A 88 26.19 7.55 20.31
CA THR A 88 24.75 7.43 20.55
C THR A 88 24.21 8.54 21.43
N GLN A 89 24.97 8.97 22.45
CA GLN A 89 24.56 10.08 23.31
C GLN A 89 24.48 11.41 22.55
N ARG A 90 25.40 11.69 21.61
CA ARG A 90 25.30 12.88 20.73
C ARG A 90 24.08 12.86 19.81
N PHE A 91 23.65 11.69 19.34
CA PHE A 91 22.41 11.56 18.56
C PHE A 91 21.15 11.81 19.40
N ILE A 92 21.23 11.56 20.72
CA ILE A 92 20.13 11.80 21.66
C ILE A 92 20.12 13.26 22.12
N ASP A 93 21.28 13.85 22.39
CA ASP A 93 21.40 15.25 22.82
C ASP A 93 20.91 16.23 21.73
N ASP A 94 20.94 15.82 20.46
CA ASP A 94 20.30 16.52 19.35
C ASP A 94 18.78 16.24 19.30
N VAL A 95 18.11 16.42 20.44
CA VAL A 95 16.66 16.26 20.64
C VAL A 95 15.86 17.01 19.57
N HIS A 96 16.38 18.11 19.03
CA HIS A 96 15.77 18.86 17.94
C HIS A 96 15.67 18.07 16.63
N LEU A 97 16.64 17.23 16.29
CA LEU A 97 16.58 16.36 15.11
C LEU A 97 15.48 15.31 15.24
N VAL A 98 15.27 14.78 16.45
CA VAL A 98 14.19 13.83 16.73
C VAL A 98 12.83 14.49 16.52
N TRP A 99 12.63 15.73 16.99
CA TRP A 99 11.37 16.46 16.79
C TRP A 99 11.12 16.82 15.31
N ILE A 100 12.15 17.21 14.56
CA ILE A 100 12.03 17.47 13.11
C ILE A 100 11.70 16.18 12.36
N GLY A 101 12.34 15.06 12.72
CA GLY A 101 12.05 13.74 12.15
C GLY A 101 10.60 13.32 12.40
N LEU A 102 10.12 13.45 13.65
CA LEU A 102 8.74 13.12 14.03
C LEU A 102 7.71 13.99 13.29
N ALA A 103 7.98 15.29 13.16
CA ALA A 103 7.10 16.23 12.44
C ALA A 103 7.00 15.88 10.95
N SER A 104 8.10 15.49 10.31
CA SER A 104 8.06 15.10 8.89
C SER A 104 7.31 13.78 8.67
N ALA A 105 7.55 12.77 9.51
CA ALA A 105 6.89 11.47 9.41
C ALA A 105 5.36 11.59 9.61
N THR A 106 4.93 12.37 10.59
CA THR A 106 3.50 12.63 10.83
C THR A 106 2.85 13.36 9.66
N ALA A 107 3.51 14.37 9.08
CA ALA A 107 3.02 15.05 7.89
C ALA A 107 2.87 14.12 6.68
N THR A 108 3.83 13.22 6.44
CA THR A 108 3.74 12.23 5.36
C THR A 108 2.54 11.30 5.55
N ILE A 109 2.32 10.80 6.76
CA ILE A 109 1.19 9.90 7.06
C ILE A 109 -0.15 10.60 6.80
N VAL A 110 -0.28 11.86 7.23
CA VAL A 110 -1.51 12.65 7.01
C VAL A 110 -1.75 12.89 5.52
N LEU A 111 -0.71 13.28 4.76
CA LEU A 111 -0.82 13.51 3.32
C LEU A 111 -1.20 12.22 2.58
N THR A 112 -0.53 11.11 2.84
CA THR A 112 -0.85 9.82 2.20
C THR A 112 -2.26 9.35 2.57
N GLY A 113 -2.67 9.49 3.83
CA GLY A 113 -4.02 9.16 4.28
C GLY A 113 -5.09 10.01 3.59
N SER A 114 -4.83 11.31 3.42
CA SER A 114 -5.76 12.21 2.73
C SER A 114 -5.94 11.87 1.26
N ILE A 115 -4.85 11.56 0.54
CA ILE A 115 -4.90 11.14 -0.87
C ILE A 115 -5.67 9.82 -0.99
N LEU A 116 -5.39 8.86 -0.11
CA LEU A 116 -6.08 7.57 -0.13
C LEU A 116 -7.58 7.72 0.15
N SER A 117 -7.95 8.59 1.08
CA SER A 117 -9.34 8.90 1.41
C SER A 117 -10.08 9.50 0.20
N ILE A 118 -9.47 10.46 -0.50
CA ILE A 118 -10.05 11.05 -1.73
C ILE A 118 -10.26 9.97 -2.79
N VAL A 119 -9.29 9.07 -2.97
CA VAL A 119 -9.39 7.98 -3.96
C VAL A 119 -10.51 7.00 -3.61
N GLN A 120 -10.71 6.67 -2.33
CA GLN A 120 -11.79 5.78 -1.91
C GLN A 120 -13.17 6.44 -1.94
N ALA A 121 -13.24 7.76 -1.74
CA ALA A 121 -14.49 8.52 -1.69
C ALA A 121 -15.10 8.80 -3.08
N VAL A 122 -14.46 8.40 -4.18
CA VAL A 122 -15.02 8.51 -5.54
C VAL A 122 -15.57 7.15 -5.97
N PRO A 123 -16.83 6.81 -5.63
CA PRO A 123 -17.46 5.60 -6.12
C PRO A 123 -17.66 5.71 -7.64
N GLY A 124 -17.17 4.71 -8.39
CA GLY A 124 -17.71 4.40 -9.72
C GLY A 124 -17.04 5.03 -10.95
N ARG A 125 -15.78 5.47 -10.91
CA ARG A 125 -15.07 5.73 -12.18
C ARG A 125 -14.76 4.41 -12.90
N ALA A 126 -15.57 4.12 -13.92
CA ALA A 126 -15.33 3.04 -14.88
C ALA A 126 -13.95 3.16 -15.57
N ASP A 127 -13.36 4.35 -15.59
CA ASP A 127 -12.03 4.62 -16.16
C ASP A 127 -10.85 4.23 -15.26
N SER A 128 -11.12 3.70 -14.05
CA SER A 128 -10.05 3.20 -13.19
C SER A 128 -9.53 1.85 -13.71
N LEU A 129 -8.24 1.57 -13.53
CA LEU A 129 -7.63 0.30 -13.93
C LEU A 129 -8.32 -0.90 -13.26
N ALA A 130 -8.82 -0.72 -12.03
CA ALA A 130 -9.68 -1.69 -11.36
C ALA A 130 -11.02 -1.90 -12.09
N GLY A 131 -11.63 -0.83 -12.59
CA GLY A 131 -12.82 -0.88 -13.46
C GLY A 131 -12.56 -1.66 -14.75
N VAL A 132 -11.40 -1.46 -15.39
CA VAL A 132 -11.00 -2.23 -16.58
C VAL A 132 -10.83 -3.72 -16.25
N PHE A 133 -10.21 -4.07 -15.13
CA PHE A 133 -10.10 -5.48 -14.70
C PHE A 133 -11.47 -6.09 -14.35
N ALA A 134 -12.35 -5.32 -13.69
CA ALA A 134 -13.70 -5.76 -13.41
C ALA A 134 -14.50 -5.99 -14.70
N MET A 135 -14.36 -5.10 -15.69
CA MET A 135 -14.97 -5.25 -17.02
C MET A 135 -14.44 -6.47 -17.78
N LEU A 136 -13.13 -6.69 -17.81
CA LEU A 136 -12.51 -7.83 -18.50
C LEU A 136 -12.84 -9.18 -17.87
N SER A 137 -13.08 -9.21 -16.56
CA SER A 137 -13.47 -10.43 -15.84
C SER A 137 -14.97 -10.67 -15.81
N ALA A 138 -15.77 -9.66 -16.14
CA ALA A 138 -17.22 -9.79 -16.15
C ALA A 138 -17.71 -10.60 -17.37
N PRO A 139 -18.70 -11.49 -17.17
CA PRO A 139 -19.23 -12.29 -18.27
C PRO A 139 -19.90 -11.39 -19.32
N SER A 140 -19.73 -11.73 -20.60
CA SER A 140 -20.37 -11.03 -21.72
C SER A 140 -21.89 -10.97 -21.53
N GLY A 141 -22.48 -9.79 -21.70
CA GLY A 141 -23.90 -9.53 -21.48
C GLY A 141 -24.27 -9.11 -20.05
N SER A 142 -23.28 -8.94 -19.16
CA SER A 142 -23.49 -8.33 -17.84
C SER A 142 -23.43 -6.81 -17.90
N ASP A 143 -23.93 -6.13 -16.87
CA ASP A 143 -23.95 -4.66 -16.82
C ASP A 143 -22.53 -4.04 -16.84
N LEU A 144 -21.49 -4.80 -16.52
CA LEU A 144 -20.10 -4.36 -16.60
C LEU A 144 -19.46 -4.65 -17.97
N ASN A 145 -20.00 -5.59 -18.74
CA ASN A 145 -19.48 -6.01 -20.04
C ASN A 145 -20.65 -6.27 -21.02
N PRO A 146 -21.24 -5.21 -21.60
CA PRO A 146 -22.40 -5.34 -22.47
C PRO A 146 -22.08 -6.14 -23.73
N ALA A 147 -23.01 -6.97 -24.16
CA ALA A 147 -22.85 -7.78 -25.36
C ALA A 147 -23.00 -6.93 -26.63
N SER A 148 -22.25 -7.29 -27.67
CA SER A 148 -22.51 -6.80 -29.03
C SER A 148 -23.83 -7.37 -29.56
N LEU A 149 -24.56 -6.57 -30.33
CA LEU A 149 -25.80 -6.99 -31.01
C LEU A 149 -25.61 -8.21 -31.92
N ASP A 150 -24.41 -8.37 -32.49
CA ASP A 150 -24.07 -9.52 -33.34
C ASP A 150 -24.02 -10.85 -32.58
N GLY A 151 -24.19 -10.84 -31.25
CA GLY A 151 -24.17 -12.03 -30.39
C GLY A 151 -22.80 -12.68 -30.23
N ARG A 152 -21.77 -12.14 -30.89
CA ARG A 152 -20.39 -12.64 -30.82
C ARG A 152 -19.84 -12.43 -29.40
N GLY A 153 -19.37 -13.52 -28.78
CA GLY A 153 -18.82 -13.50 -27.42
C GLY A 153 -19.80 -13.93 -26.31
N LEU A 154 -21.06 -14.23 -26.66
CA LEU A 154 -21.99 -14.91 -25.76
C LEU A 154 -21.76 -16.43 -25.88
N ASN A 155 -21.40 -17.08 -24.77
CA ASN A 155 -21.15 -18.53 -24.70
C ASN A 155 -22.41 -19.40 -24.90
N LYS A 156 -23.51 -18.85 -25.43
CA LYS A 156 -24.83 -19.47 -25.49
C LYS A 156 -25.33 -19.83 -26.90
N GLY A 157 -24.45 -19.80 -27.91
CA GLY A 157 -24.75 -20.26 -29.26
C GLY A 157 -25.21 -19.14 -30.20
N PRO A 158 -25.64 -19.49 -31.45
CA PRO A 158 -25.86 -18.52 -32.54
C PRO A 158 -27.21 -17.79 -32.47
N THR A 159 -27.87 -17.75 -31.31
CA THR A 159 -29.16 -17.04 -31.21
C THR A 159 -28.95 -15.53 -31.32
N PRO A 160 -29.67 -14.83 -32.22
CA PRO A 160 -29.54 -13.39 -32.34
C PRO A 160 -29.99 -12.70 -31.04
N VAL A 161 -29.34 -11.59 -30.70
CA VAL A 161 -29.75 -10.76 -29.57
C VAL A 161 -30.99 -9.97 -29.99
N MET A 162 -32.08 -10.09 -29.23
CA MET A 162 -33.28 -9.27 -29.45
C MET A 162 -33.02 -7.85 -28.94
N VAL A 163 -33.19 -6.87 -29.83
CA VAL A 163 -32.98 -5.45 -29.55
C VAL A 163 -34.01 -4.99 -28.51
N PRO A 164 -33.62 -4.16 -27.52
CA PRO A 164 -34.56 -3.68 -26.53
C PRO A 164 -35.63 -2.81 -27.18
N THR A 165 -36.85 -2.93 -26.68
CA THR A 165 -38.03 -2.26 -27.23
C THR A 165 -38.49 -1.17 -26.28
N VAL A 166 -38.97 -0.06 -26.85
CA VAL A 166 -39.55 1.05 -26.07
C VAL A 166 -41.03 0.73 -25.83
N PRO A 167 -41.48 0.60 -24.56
CA PRO A 167 -42.90 0.43 -24.27
C PRO A 167 -43.70 1.65 -24.76
N GLN A 168 -44.81 1.43 -25.47
CA GLN A 168 -45.65 2.52 -25.99
C GLN A 168 -46.26 3.38 -24.87
N ASP A 169 -46.54 2.78 -23.72
CA ASP A 169 -47.05 3.48 -22.52
C ASP A 169 -45.92 4.04 -21.62
N GLY A 170 -44.67 4.00 -22.09
CA GLY A 170 -43.49 4.36 -21.31
C GLY A 170 -43.20 5.86 -21.28
N VAL A 171 -42.56 6.31 -20.20
CA VAL A 171 -42.04 7.70 -20.05
C VAL A 171 -41.12 8.08 -21.21
N VAL A 172 -40.36 7.12 -21.75
CA VAL A 172 -39.48 7.34 -22.90
C VAL A 172 -40.29 7.75 -24.13
N TYR A 173 -41.38 7.04 -24.44
CA TYR A 173 -42.22 7.34 -25.59
C TYR A 173 -42.88 8.71 -25.46
N ALA A 174 -43.49 8.99 -24.31
CA ALA A 174 -44.12 10.30 -24.03
C ALA A 174 -43.12 11.47 -24.09
N THR A 175 -41.87 11.23 -23.67
CA THR A 175 -40.80 12.23 -23.76
C THR A 175 -40.41 12.49 -25.21
N LEU A 176 -40.26 11.43 -26.00
CA LEU A 176 -39.91 11.52 -27.42
C LEU A 176 -41.00 12.27 -28.20
N GLU A 177 -42.27 11.99 -27.91
CA GLU A 177 -43.42 12.67 -28.53
C GLU A 177 -43.47 14.18 -28.19
N ASN A 178 -43.12 14.55 -26.95
CA ASN A 178 -43.08 15.95 -26.51
C ASN A 178 -41.77 16.67 -26.88
N SER A 179 -40.75 15.97 -27.38
CA SER A 179 -39.45 16.56 -27.67
C SER A 179 -39.51 17.40 -28.96
N THR A 180 -39.23 18.70 -28.84
CA THR A 180 -39.19 19.63 -29.98
C THR A 180 -37.82 19.58 -30.65
N ILE A 181 -37.52 18.48 -31.32
CA ILE A 181 -36.31 18.34 -32.12
C ILE A 181 -36.53 19.08 -33.45
N PRO A 182 -35.58 19.94 -33.90
CA PRO A 182 -35.69 20.61 -35.18
C PRO A 182 -35.94 19.61 -36.33
N ASP A 183 -36.81 19.98 -37.26
CA ASP A 183 -37.05 19.20 -38.47
C ASP A 183 -35.72 18.96 -39.22
N ASP A 184 -35.55 17.75 -39.77
CA ASP A 184 -34.39 17.30 -40.55
C ASP A 184 -33.06 17.11 -39.79
N VAL A 185 -33.07 17.11 -38.44
CA VAL A 185 -31.88 16.77 -37.63
C VAL A 185 -31.94 15.32 -37.15
N VAL A 186 -30.89 14.55 -37.44
CA VAL A 186 -30.69 13.21 -36.89
C VAL A 186 -29.68 13.31 -35.75
N VAL A 187 -30.09 12.94 -34.53
CA VAL A 187 -29.21 12.95 -33.35
C VAL A 187 -28.80 11.51 -33.04
N PRO A 188 -27.52 11.13 -33.29
CA PRO A 188 -27.00 9.85 -32.88
C PRO A 188 -26.67 9.85 -31.39
N LEU A 189 -27.28 8.93 -30.64
CA LEU A 189 -27.09 8.74 -29.21
C LEU A 189 -26.47 7.35 -28.98
N SER A 190 -25.31 7.30 -28.35
CA SER A 190 -24.73 6.08 -27.81
C SER A 190 -25.36 5.80 -26.44
N VAL A 191 -25.84 4.59 -26.22
CA VAL A 191 -26.59 4.24 -25.02
C VAL A 191 -26.33 2.81 -24.58
N LYS A 192 -26.11 2.64 -23.28
CA LYS A 192 -26.03 1.32 -22.64
C LYS A 192 -27.35 1.01 -21.97
N VAL A 193 -27.94 -0.13 -22.32
CA VAL A 193 -29.15 -0.65 -21.67
C VAL A 193 -28.74 -1.79 -20.75
N THR A 194 -29.02 -1.68 -19.46
CA THR A 194 -28.71 -2.73 -18.46
C THR A 194 -29.67 -3.92 -18.56
N LYS A 195 -29.37 -5.03 -17.89
CA LYS A 195 -30.28 -6.19 -17.83
C LYS A 195 -31.63 -5.88 -17.17
N GLU A 196 -31.70 -4.84 -16.35
CA GLU A 196 -32.96 -4.34 -15.76
C GLU A 196 -33.72 -3.37 -16.68
N GLY A 197 -33.19 -3.09 -17.87
CA GLY A 197 -33.78 -2.12 -18.80
C GLY A 197 -33.54 -0.67 -18.40
N ARG A 198 -32.55 -0.39 -17.54
CA ARG A 198 -32.15 0.99 -17.24
C ARG A 198 -31.24 1.52 -18.34
N VAL A 199 -31.38 2.81 -18.62
CA VAL A 199 -30.56 3.55 -19.57
C VAL A 199 -29.38 4.16 -18.80
N GLU A 200 -28.15 3.81 -19.18
CA GLU A 200 -26.91 4.35 -18.60
C GLU A 200 -25.97 4.85 -19.72
N GLY A 201 -25.05 5.75 -19.36
CA GLY A 201 -23.96 6.17 -20.26
C GLY A 201 -24.44 6.81 -21.55
N LEU A 202 -25.54 7.57 -21.51
CA LEU A 202 -26.07 8.27 -22.66
C LEU A 202 -25.08 9.35 -23.10
N GLU A 203 -24.49 9.17 -24.28
CA GLU A 203 -23.51 10.07 -24.86
C GLU A 203 -23.95 10.44 -26.27
N MET A 204 -23.87 11.73 -26.61
CA MET A 204 -24.19 12.21 -27.95
C MET A 204 -22.96 12.10 -28.83
N LEU A 205 -23.11 11.42 -29.98
CA LEU A 205 -21.99 11.20 -30.90
C LEU A 205 -21.75 12.38 -31.85
N ASP A 206 -22.73 13.28 -32.01
CA ASP A 206 -22.61 14.48 -32.85
C ASP A 206 -22.98 15.77 -32.10
N SER A 207 -22.05 16.72 -32.05
CA SER A 207 -22.16 18.00 -31.33
C SER A 207 -22.90 19.10 -32.08
N SER A 208 -23.55 18.78 -33.21
CA SER A 208 -24.21 19.77 -34.07
C SER A 208 -25.55 20.30 -33.50
N ALA A 209 -26.16 19.59 -32.54
CA ALA A 209 -27.43 19.96 -31.92
C ALA A 209 -27.29 20.98 -30.77
N ASN A 210 -28.38 21.70 -30.46
CA ASN A 210 -28.40 22.67 -29.37
C ASN A 210 -28.22 21.97 -28.00
N PRO A 211 -27.17 22.31 -27.22
CA PRO A 211 -26.82 21.58 -26.00
C PRO A 211 -27.92 21.60 -24.94
N VAL A 212 -28.75 22.65 -24.88
CA VAL A 212 -29.83 22.76 -23.88
C VAL A 212 -30.97 21.79 -24.17
N GLN A 213 -31.35 21.65 -25.45
CA GLN A 213 -32.41 20.71 -25.86
C GLN A 213 -31.95 19.26 -25.69
N VAL A 214 -30.69 19.00 -26.03
CA VAL A 214 -30.05 17.70 -25.83
C VAL A 214 -30.01 17.34 -24.35
N GLN A 215 -29.60 18.26 -23.47
CA GLN A 215 -29.54 17.96 -22.03
C GLN A 215 -30.92 17.60 -21.47
N ASN A 216 -31.96 18.34 -21.83
CA ASN A 216 -33.34 18.03 -21.40
C ASN A 216 -33.81 16.67 -21.91
N LEU A 217 -33.47 16.31 -23.15
CA LEU A 217 -33.77 15.01 -23.72
C LEU A 217 -32.99 13.91 -22.98
N MET A 218 -31.70 14.13 -22.70
CA MET A 218 -30.86 13.18 -21.98
C MET A 218 -31.36 12.93 -20.56
N ASP A 219 -31.69 13.99 -19.82
CA ASP A 219 -32.20 13.91 -18.46
C ASP A 219 -33.52 13.13 -18.44
N ALA A 220 -34.41 13.37 -19.40
CA ALA A 220 -35.68 12.68 -19.48
C ALA A 220 -35.54 11.20 -19.93
N LEU A 221 -34.63 10.90 -20.86
CA LEU A 221 -34.31 9.51 -21.26
C LEU A 221 -33.64 8.72 -20.14
N SER A 222 -32.81 9.37 -19.30
CA SER A 222 -32.12 8.73 -18.17
C SER A 222 -33.07 8.19 -17.09
N GLY A 223 -34.26 8.80 -16.95
CA GLY A 223 -35.31 8.34 -16.04
C GLY A 223 -36.17 7.20 -16.61
N GLY A 224 -36.03 6.90 -17.90
CA GLY A 224 -36.80 5.90 -18.61
C GLY A 224 -36.38 4.46 -18.28
N ARG A 225 -37.35 3.55 -18.30
CA ARG A 225 -37.08 2.10 -18.36
C ARG A 225 -37.52 1.56 -19.70
N LEU A 226 -36.68 0.70 -20.27
CA LEU A 226 -36.92 -0.03 -21.49
C LEU A 226 -37.14 -1.51 -21.19
N GLU A 227 -37.71 -2.24 -22.15
CA GLU A 227 -37.63 -3.69 -22.10
C GLU A 227 -36.18 -4.10 -22.40
N PRO A 228 -35.52 -4.86 -21.52
CA PRO A 228 -34.12 -5.22 -21.70
C PRO A 228 -33.93 -6.08 -22.94
N ALA A 229 -32.74 -6.01 -23.53
CA ALA A 229 -32.37 -6.90 -24.61
C ALA A 229 -32.40 -8.35 -24.13
N GLN A 230 -32.83 -9.27 -24.98
CA GLN A 230 -32.92 -10.68 -24.60
C GLN A 230 -32.06 -11.55 -25.50
N HIS A 231 -31.39 -12.52 -24.91
CA HIS A 231 -30.65 -13.56 -25.63
C HIS A 231 -31.00 -14.92 -25.04
N GLY A 232 -31.60 -15.80 -25.85
CA GLY A 232 -32.09 -17.10 -25.38
C GLY A 232 -33.09 -16.99 -24.22
N GLY A 233 -33.94 -15.96 -24.22
CA GLY A 233 -34.94 -15.68 -23.17
C GLY A 233 -34.37 -15.14 -21.85
N SER A 234 -33.07 -14.86 -21.77
CA SER A 234 -32.44 -14.21 -20.62
C SER A 234 -32.15 -12.73 -20.93
N PRO A 235 -32.39 -11.80 -19.99
CA PRO A 235 -32.04 -10.40 -20.17
C PRO A 235 -30.51 -10.23 -20.21
N VAL A 236 -30.03 -9.40 -21.13
CA VAL A 236 -28.61 -9.09 -21.31
C VAL A 236 -28.43 -7.59 -21.45
N ALA A 237 -27.33 -7.08 -20.90
CA ALA A 237 -26.94 -5.69 -21.13
C ALA A 237 -26.33 -5.55 -22.53
N VAL A 238 -26.68 -4.47 -23.24
CA VAL A 238 -26.22 -4.19 -24.61
C VAL A 238 -25.82 -2.73 -24.76
N ASN A 239 -24.89 -2.47 -25.68
CA ASN A 239 -24.57 -1.13 -26.13
C ASN A 239 -25.21 -0.89 -27.51
N LEU A 240 -25.90 0.23 -27.67
CA LEU A 240 -26.70 0.56 -28.84
C LEU A 240 -26.39 1.98 -29.28
N VAL A 241 -26.55 2.22 -30.58
CA VAL A 241 -26.61 3.57 -31.13
C VAL A 241 -28.04 3.81 -31.58
N TRP A 242 -28.73 4.75 -30.93
CA TRP A 242 -30.04 5.21 -31.37
C TRP A 242 -29.88 6.39 -32.31
N LEU A 243 -30.64 6.36 -33.40
CA LEU A 243 -30.78 7.48 -34.32
C LEU A 243 -32.13 8.08 -34.08
N LEU A 244 -32.15 9.25 -33.45
CA LEU A 244 -33.39 9.98 -33.23
C LEU A 244 -33.59 10.97 -34.38
N ALA A 245 -34.66 10.78 -35.14
CA ALA A 245 -35.05 11.64 -36.25
C ALA A 245 -36.49 12.10 -36.06
N ASN A 246 -36.72 13.40 -36.11
CA ASN A 246 -38.06 13.97 -36.15
C ASN A 246 -38.44 14.27 -37.59
N THR A 247 -39.46 13.59 -38.12
CA THR A 247 -39.97 13.81 -39.47
C THR A 247 -41.39 14.35 -39.40
N THR A 248 -41.55 15.66 -39.59
CA THR A 248 -42.88 16.26 -39.70
C THR A 248 -43.45 16.01 -41.09
N VAL A 249 -44.49 15.19 -41.19
CA VAL A 249 -45.24 15.02 -42.44
C VAL A 249 -46.12 16.25 -42.64
N LYS A 250 -45.70 17.18 -43.50
CA LYS A 250 -46.56 18.29 -43.92
C LYS A 250 -47.75 17.72 -44.70
N PRO A 251 -49.01 17.97 -44.29
CA PRO A 251 -50.16 17.54 -45.07
C PRO A 251 -50.10 18.24 -46.43
N GLY A 252 -50.09 17.45 -47.50
CA GLY A 252 -50.16 17.97 -48.85
C GLY A 252 -51.42 18.82 -49.00
N LYS A 253 -51.27 20.04 -49.55
CA LYS A 253 -52.40 20.89 -49.90
C LYS A 253 -53.24 20.15 -50.95
N THR A 254 -54.35 19.56 -50.54
CA THR A 254 -55.46 19.16 -51.42
C THR A 254 -56.24 20.38 -51.86
#